data_AF-A0AA36BK54-F1
#
_entry.id   AF-A0AA36BK54-F1
#
_cell.length_a   1.000
_cell.length_b   1.000
_cell.length_c   1.000
_cell.angle_alpha   90.00
_cell.angle_beta   90.00
_cell.angle_gamma   90.00
#
_symmetry.space_group_name_H-M   'P 1'
#
loop_
_entity.id
_entity.type
_entity.pdbx_description
1 polymer ?
#
loop_
_entity_poly.entity_id
_entity_poly.type
_entity_poly.pdbx_seq_one_letter_code
_entity_poly.pdbx_strand_id
1 'polypeptide(L)'
;MSENGEQVRTAWQEAFHSPPPSRQTIYWIRNKFDSTGSVSKAPKSGRSKTSVTERNEMLVAMAFVNCPKKSTQRASLELSIPRTPLQRLMHKLKLRHFRARLVHGVLEGDPDRRLQSCELMRDQIANE
;
A
#
# COMPACT_ATOMS: atom_id res chain seq x y z
N MET A 1 -26.66 19.17 33.39
CA MET A 1 -26.15 18.29 32.30
C MET A 1 -26.73 16.87 32.29
N SER A 2 -27.49 16.43 33.31
CA SER A 2 -28.03 15.06 33.44
C SER A 2 -29.21 14.73 32.50
N GLU A 3 -29.93 15.77 32.07
CA GLU A 3 -31.30 15.72 31.55
C GLU A 3 -31.41 15.22 30.09
N ASN A 4 -30.49 15.64 29.22
CA ASN A 4 -30.46 15.21 27.81
C ASN A 4 -30.25 13.68 27.69
N GLY A 5 -29.43 13.10 28.56
CA GLY A 5 -29.18 11.65 28.57
C GLY A 5 -30.41 10.80 28.90
N GLU A 6 -31.33 11.29 29.74
CA GLU A 6 -32.57 10.53 30.05
C GLU A 6 -33.62 10.69 28.95
N GLN A 7 -33.74 11.89 28.35
CA GLN A 7 -34.63 12.12 27.20
C GLN A 7 -34.32 11.17 26.04
N VAL A 8 -33.03 10.97 25.72
CA VAL A 8 -32.59 10.01 24.70
C VAL A 8 -32.98 8.57 25.06
N ARG A 9 -32.94 8.20 26.34
CA ARG A 9 -33.28 6.84 26.80
C ARG A 9 -34.78 6.58 26.74
N THR A 10 -35.61 7.56 27.11
CA THR A 10 -37.06 7.49 26.95
C THR A 10 -37.43 7.36 25.47
N ALA A 11 -36.90 8.24 24.62
CA ALA A 11 -37.14 8.19 23.17
C ALA A 11 -36.66 6.86 22.53
N TRP A 12 -35.56 6.29 23.03
CA TRP A 12 -35.07 4.98 22.58
C TRP A 12 -36.04 3.85 22.93
N GLN A 13 -36.57 3.85 24.15
CA GLN A 13 -37.54 2.85 24.60
C GLN A 13 -38.84 2.91 23.80
N GLU A 14 -39.31 4.13 23.49
CA GLU A 14 -40.48 4.35 22.65
C GLU A 14 -40.27 3.85 21.21
N ALA A 15 -39.11 4.13 20.61
CA ALA A 15 -38.85 3.81 19.22
C ALA A 15 -38.42 2.35 18.97
N PHE A 16 -37.64 1.76 19.89
CA PHE A 16 -36.96 0.47 19.65
C PHE A 16 -37.36 -0.64 20.61
N HIS A 17 -38.23 -0.37 21.59
CA HIS A 17 -38.74 -1.34 22.57
C HIS A 17 -37.65 -2.25 23.17
N SER A 18 -36.44 -1.72 23.32
CA SER A 18 -35.25 -2.43 23.79
C SER A 18 -34.63 -1.65 24.95
N PRO A 19 -33.86 -2.32 25.83
CA PRO A 19 -33.19 -1.63 26.93
C PRO A 19 -32.29 -0.52 26.36
N PRO A 20 -32.44 0.72 26.82
CA PRO A 20 -31.71 1.84 26.24
C PRO A 20 -30.22 1.76 26.58
N PRO A 21 -29.34 2.30 25.71
CA PRO A 21 -27.91 2.31 25.97
C PRO A 21 -27.57 3.06 27.26
N SER A 22 -26.41 2.74 27.83
CA SER A 22 -25.89 3.43 29.02
C SER A 22 -25.70 4.93 28.73
N ARG A 23 -25.92 5.76 29.75
CA ARG A 23 -25.68 7.22 29.69
C ARG A 23 -24.26 7.53 29.20
N GLN A 24 -23.27 6.73 29.61
CA GLN A 24 -21.88 6.87 29.15
C GLN A 24 -21.75 6.68 27.63
N THR A 25 -22.43 5.68 27.06
CA THR A 25 -22.45 5.43 25.62
C THR A 25 -23.09 6.58 24.86
N ILE A 26 -24.19 7.13 25.38
CA ILE A 26 -24.89 8.28 24.78
C ILE A 26 -23.96 9.49 24.73
N TYR A 27 -23.31 9.84 25.84
CA TYR A 27 -22.37 10.95 25.87
C TYR A 27 -21.12 10.69 25.02
N TRP A 28 -20.61 9.45 24.99
CA TRP A 28 -19.48 9.10 24.14
C TRP A 28 -19.81 9.29 22.65
N ILE A 29 -21.00 8.85 22.21
CA ILE A 29 -21.48 9.05 20.83
C ILE A 29 -21.59 10.54 20.51
N ARG A 30 -22.21 11.32 21.40
CA ARG A 30 -22.36 12.78 21.23
C ARG A 30 -21.01 13.49 21.15
N ASN A 31 -20.11 13.22 22.09
CA ASN A 31 -18.77 13.81 22.09
C ASN A 31 -17.94 13.39 20.86
N LYS A 32 -18.13 12.16 20.38
CA LYS A 32 -17.49 11.68 19.16
C LYS A 32 -18.03 12.41 17.92
N PHE A 33 -19.34 12.63 17.86
CA PHE A 33 -19.97 13.41 16.80
C PHE A 33 -19.51 14.88 16.84
N ASP A 34 -19.52 15.52 18.02
CA ASP A 34 -19.09 16.92 18.18
C ASP A 34 -17.61 17.12 17.79
N SER A 35 -16.75 16.13 18.06
CA SER A 35 -15.31 16.23 17.74
C SER A 35 -14.94 15.83 16.31
N THR A 36 -15.58 14.79 15.75
CA THR A 36 -15.21 14.21 14.45
C THR A 36 -16.20 14.58 13.33
N GLY A 37 -17.37 15.11 13.66
CA GLY A 37 -18.49 15.31 12.74
C GLY A 37 -19.19 14.01 12.31
N SER A 38 -18.79 12.86 12.87
CA SER A 38 -19.31 11.54 12.49
C SER A 38 -19.22 10.54 13.63
N VAL A 39 -20.19 9.61 13.68
CA VAL A 39 -20.20 8.48 14.63
C VAL A 39 -19.53 7.22 14.02
N SER A 40 -19.10 7.28 12.76
CA SER A 40 -18.46 6.18 12.03
C SER A 40 -17.28 5.56 12.79
N LYS A 41 -17.09 4.24 12.65
CA LYS A 41 -15.96 3.54 13.29
C LYS A 41 -14.64 4.13 12.80
N ALA A 42 -13.83 4.60 13.75
CA ALA A 42 -12.47 5.06 13.44
C ALA A 42 -11.61 3.86 13.00
N PRO A 43 -10.61 4.08 12.14
CA PRO A 43 -9.62 3.04 11.83
C PRO A 43 -8.95 2.60 13.12
N LYS A 44 -8.95 1.30 13.39
CA LYS A 44 -8.30 0.74 14.57
C LYS A 44 -6.78 0.84 14.40
N SER A 45 -6.09 1.34 15.43
CA SER A 45 -4.63 1.18 15.51
C SER A 45 -4.33 -0.32 15.67
N GLY A 46 -3.86 -0.95 14.58
CA GLY A 46 -3.47 -2.36 14.60
C GLY A 46 -2.13 -2.58 15.29
N ARG A 47 -1.68 -3.84 15.34
CA ARG A 47 -0.34 -4.18 15.86
C ARG A 47 0.74 -3.48 15.02
N SER A 48 1.67 -2.79 15.69
CA SER A 48 2.81 -2.15 15.04
C SER A 48 3.67 -3.19 14.31
N LYS A 49 4.08 -2.86 13.08
CA LYS A 49 4.91 -3.73 12.24
C LYS A 49 6.38 -3.30 12.39
N THR A 50 7.11 -3.91 13.33
CA THR A 50 8.48 -3.52 13.70
C THR A 50 9.46 -3.42 12.52
N SER A 51 9.32 -4.29 11.52
CA SER A 51 10.24 -4.33 10.37
C SER A 51 9.77 -3.52 9.15
N VAL A 52 8.55 -2.98 9.16
CA VAL A 52 7.98 -2.18 8.06
C VAL A 52 8.10 -0.70 8.42
N THR A 53 9.34 -0.25 8.53
CA THR A 53 9.71 1.14 8.78
C THR A 53 10.03 1.84 7.47
N GLU A 54 9.88 3.15 7.44
CA GLU A 54 10.23 3.98 6.27
C GLU A 54 11.69 3.81 5.84
N ARG A 55 12.60 3.68 6.82
CA ARG A 55 14.01 3.35 6.56
C ARG A 55 14.16 2.05 5.78
N ASN A 56 13.50 0.98 6.23
CA ASN A 56 13.59 -0.33 5.57
C ASN A 56 12.92 -0.30 4.19
N GLU A 57 11.85 0.48 4.04
CA GLU A 57 11.22 0.72 2.73
C GLU A 57 12.22 1.32 1.74
N MET A 58 12.93 2.36 2.15
CA MET A 58 13.93 3.02 1.31
C MET A 58 15.10 2.08 0.95
N LEU A 59 15.62 1.32 1.93
CA LEU A 59 16.69 0.35 1.69
C LEU A 59 16.27 -0.73 0.68
N VAL A 60 15.06 -1.27 0.82
CA VAL A 60 14.52 -2.26 -0.12
C VAL A 60 14.33 -1.64 -1.50
N ALA A 61 13.79 -0.43 -1.60
CA ALA A 61 13.62 0.26 -2.87
C ALA A 61 14.97 0.43 -3.60
N MET A 62 16.00 0.95 -2.91
CA MET A 62 17.33 1.14 -3.50
C MET A 62 17.95 -0.18 -3.94
N ALA A 63 17.82 -1.25 -3.15
CA ALA A 63 18.37 -2.56 -3.49
C ALA A 63 17.80 -3.11 -4.81
N PHE A 64 16.49 -2.94 -5.05
CA PHE A 64 15.82 -3.42 -6.27
C PHE A 64 15.92 -2.44 -7.44
N VAL A 65 16.16 -1.15 -7.22
CA VAL A 65 16.54 -0.20 -8.28
C VAL A 65 17.92 -0.56 -8.83
N ASN A 66 18.90 -0.79 -7.94
CA ASN A 66 20.27 -1.12 -8.33
C ASN A 66 20.38 -2.51 -8.97
N CYS A 67 19.61 -3.48 -8.46
CA CYS A 67 19.60 -4.84 -9.01
C CYS A 67 18.17 -5.41 -9.07
N PRO A 68 17.42 -5.13 -10.15
CA PRO A 68 16.04 -5.59 -10.29
C PRO A 68 15.88 -7.12 -10.30
N LYS A 69 16.96 -7.83 -10.67
CA LYS A 69 16.99 -9.30 -10.78
C LYS A 69 17.37 -10.01 -9.46
N LYS A 70 17.62 -9.25 -8.38
CA LYS A 70 18.08 -9.80 -7.10
C LYS A 70 17.00 -10.69 -6.47
N SER A 71 17.38 -11.83 -5.91
CA SER A 71 16.44 -12.72 -5.23
C SER A 71 16.06 -12.19 -3.85
N THR A 72 14.84 -12.47 -3.40
CA THR A 72 14.37 -12.08 -2.05
C THR A 72 15.25 -12.67 -0.94
N GLN A 73 15.84 -13.85 -1.15
CA GLN A 73 16.75 -14.46 -0.20
C GLN A 73 18.07 -13.68 -0.10
N ARG A 74 18.67 -13.31 -1.24
CA ARG A 74 19.89 -12.49 -1.25
C ARG A 74 19.64 -11.11 -0.64
N ALA A 75 18.56 -10.44 -1.05
CA ALA A 75 18.18 -9.15 -0.51
C ALA A 75 17.91 -9.20 1.01
N SER A 76 17.34 -10.30 1.52
CA SER A 76 17.12 -10.51 2.96
C SER A 76 18.42 -10.58 3.74
N LEU A 77 19.41 -11.32 3.23
CA LEU A 77 20.73 -11.45 3.84
C LEU A 77 21.50 -10.12 3.82
N GLU A 78 21.52 -9.43 2.68
CA GLU A 78 22.24 -8.17 2.49
C GLU A 78 21.67 -7.03 3.34
N LEU A 79 20.35 -6.92 3.41
CA LEU A 79 19.69 -5.85 4.16
C LEU A 79 19.48 -6.20 5.64
N SER A 80 19.83 -7.43 6.07
CA SER A 80 19.52 -7.95 7.42
C SER A 80 18.03 -7.85 7.79
N ILE A 81 17.15 -7.94 6.79
CA ILE A 81 15.69 -7.90 6.96
C ILE A 81 15.15 -9.31 6.75
N PRO A 82 14.36 -9.88 7.68
CA PRO A 82 13.77 -11.20 7.48
C PRO A 82 12.88 -11.27 6.21
N ARG A 83 12.80 -12.45 5.59
CA ARG A 83 12.10 -12.62 4.29
C ARG A 83 10.63 -12.19 4.31
N THR A 84 9.90 -12.47 5.38
CA THR A 84 8.47 -12.13 5.51
C THR A 84 8.20 -10.62 5.48
N PRO A 85 8.84 -9.78 6.33
CA PRO A 85 8.69 -8.34 6.23
C PRO A 85 9.26 -7.78 4.93
N LEU A 86 10.35 -8.34 4.39
CA LEU A 86 10.88 -7.96 3.07
C LEU A 86 9.82 -8.14 1.97
N GLN A 87 9.12 -9.27 1.93
CA GLN A 87 8.03 -9.49 0.98
C GLN A 87 6.89 -8.48 1.16
N ARG A 88 6.50 -8.18 2.40
CA ARG A 88 5.49 -7.14 2.68
C ARG A 88 5.92 -5.76 2.18
N LEU A 89 7.19 -5.41 2.36
CA LEU A 89 7.80 -4.18 1.86
C LEU A 89 7.77 -4.15 0.33
N MET A 90 8.15 -5.24 -0.33
CA MET A 90 8.07 -5.38 -1.79
C MET A 90 6.63 -5.19 -2.30
N HIS A 91 5.64 -5.78 -1.62
CA HIS A 91 4.22 -5.58 -1.95
C HIS A 91 3.78 -4.12 -1.77
N LYS A 92 4.20 -3.45 -0.69
CA LYS A 92 3.89 -2.04 -0.46
C LYS A 92 4.48 -1.14 -1.56
N LEU A 93 5.71 -1.42 -1.96
CA LEU A 93 6.43 -0.72 -3.04
C LEU A 93 5.96 -1.11 -4.45
N LYS A 94 4.98 -2.01 -4.58
CA LYS A 94 4.48 -2.54 -5.86
C LYS A 94 5.58 -3.18 -6.72
N LEU A 95 6.64 -3.69 -6.09
CA LEU A 95 7.71 -4.40 -6.76
C LEU A 95 7.20 -5.76 -7.23
N ARG A 96 7.30 -6.02 -8.53
CA ARG A 96 6.97 -7.31 -9.13
C ARG A 96 8.22 -8.18 -9.24
N HIS A 97 8.03 -9.48 -9.11
CA HIS A 97 9.09 -10.45 -9.35
C HIS A 97 9.64 -10.28 -10.77
N PHE A 98 10.96 -10.31 -10.91
CA PHE A 98 11.59 -10.29 -12.22
C PHE A 98 11.23 -11.56 -13.00
N ARG A 99 10.63 -11.41 -14.18
CA ARG A 99 10.37 -12.50 -15.12
C ARG A 99 11.49 -12.52 -16.15
N ALA A 100 12.34 -13.53 -16.08
CA ALA A 100 13.35 -13.76 -17.11
C ALA A 100 12.65 -13.95 -18.47
N ARG A 101 13.14 -13.27 -19.49
CA ARG A 101 12.71 -13.44 -20.88
C ARG A 101 13.91 -13.95 -21.66
N LEU A 102 13.67 -14.93 -22.51
CA LEU A 102 14.65 -15.31 -23.52
C LEU A 102 14.67 -14.19 -24.57
N VAL A 103 15.86 -13.65 -24.82
CA VAL A 103 16.12 -12.65 -25.85
C VAL A 103 17.22 -13.21 -26.75
N HIS A 104 17.15 -12.90 -28.04
CA HIS A 104 18.19 -13.32 -28.97
C HIS A 104 19.54 -12.71 -28.58
N GLY A 105 20.60 -13.50 -28.72
CA GLY A 105 21.97 -13.00 -28.58
C GLY A 105 22.23 -11.96 -29.67
N VAL A 106 22.85 -10.84 -29.27
CA VAL A 106 23.21 -9.74 -30.18
C VAL A 106 24.73 -9.80 -30.34
N LEU A 107 25.21 -9.92 -31.58
CA LEU A 107 26.63 -9.96 -31.90
C LEU A 107 27.22 -8.55 -31.98
N GLU A 108 28.55 -8.47 -32.03
CA GLU A 108 29.26 -7.21 -32.20
C GLU A 108 28.93 -6.58 -33.58
N GLY A 109 28.37 -5.36 -33.58
CA GLY A 109 27.88 -4.66 -34.78
C GLY A 109 26.40 -4.88 -35.14
N ASP A 110 25.71 -5.84 -34.51
CA ASP A 110 24.26 -6.00 -34.68
C ASP A 110 23.45 -4.79 -34.17
N PRO A 111 23.79 -4.11 -33.05
CA PRO A 111 23.03 -2.96 -32.58
C PRO A 111 22.91 -1.86 -33.63
N ASP A 112 24.03 -1.52 -34.29
CA ASP A 112 24.09 -0.44 -35.28
C ASP A 112 23.30 -0.80 -36.54
N ARG A 113 23.46 -2.04 -37.04
CA ARG A 113 22.71 -2.53 -38.20
C ARG A 113 21.21 -2.57 -37.95
N ARG A 114 20.78 -2.98 -36.75
CA ARG A 114 19.37 -3.00 -36.37
C ARG A 114 18.80 -1.59 -36.29
N LEU A 115 19.55 -0.64 -35.75
CA LEU A 115 19.15 0.76 -35.69
C LEU A 115 19.01 1.35 -37.09
N GLN A 116 20.02 1.18 -37.95
CA GLN A 116 20.02 1.67 -39.32
C GLN A 116 18.85 1.09 -40.13
N SER A 117 18.55 -0.19 -39.96
CA SER A 117 17.40 -0.82 -40.61
C SER A 117 16.08 -0.19 -40.16
N CYS A 118 15.91 0.09 -38.86
CA CYS A 118 14.72 0.74 -38.34
C CYS A 118 14.58 2.19 -38.84
N GLU A 119 15.68 2.94 -38.93
CA GLU A 119 15.69 4.31 -39.43
C GLU A 119 15.28 4.37 -40.90
N LEU A 120 15.85 3.49 -41.74
CA LEU A 120 15.48 3.40 -43.16
C LEU A 120 13.99 3.12 -43.35
N MET A 121 13.42 2.17 -42.60
CA MET A 121 11.98 1.87 -42.69
C MET A 121 11.12 3.03 -42.22
N ARG A 122 11.52 3.71 -41.14
CA ARG A 122 10.79 4.88 -40.64
C ARG A 122 10.77 6.01 -41.68
N ASP A 123 11.90 6.26 -42.33
CA ASP A 123 12.02 7.35 -43.31
C ASP A 123 11.26 7.01 -44.60
N GLN A 124 11.16 5.73 -44.99
CA GLN A 124 10.30 5.31 -46.09
C GLN A 124 8.82 5.57 -45.78
N ILE A 125 8.35 5.20 -44.58
CA ILE A 125 6.96 5.43 -44.15
C ILE A 125 6.64 6.93 -44.05
N ALA A 126 7.60 7.77 -43.67
CA ALA A 126 7.40 9.20 -43.55
C ALA A 126 7.39 9.96 -44.89
N ASN A 127 7.92 9.35 -45.95
CA ASN A 127 7.98 9.92 -47.31
C ASN A 127 6.89 9.39 -48.25
N GLU A 128 6.01 8.50 -47.77
CA GLU A 128 4.73 8.12 -48.41
C GLU A 128 3.60 9.05 -47.96
#